data_AF-A0A7C6NE27-F1
#
_entry.id   AF-A0A7C6NE27-F1
#
_cell.length_a   1.000
_cell.length_b   1.000
_cell.length_c   1.000
_cell.angle_alpha   90.00
_cell.angle_beta   90.00
_cell.angle_gamma   90.00
#
_symmetry.space_group_name_H-M   'P 1'
#
loop_
_entity.id
_entity.type
_entity.pdbx_description
1 polymer ?
#
loop_
_entity_poly.entity_id
_entity_poly.type
_entity_poly.pdbx_seq_one_letter_code
_entity_poly.pdbx_strand_id
1 'polypeptide(L)'
;MEEINWVGFYLVQDPTTLILGPFQGKVACTTIPFGKGVCGTAWREKRVLVVPNVEAFEGHIVCDSASQSEVVIPIIKGSEVVGVLDIDSPKLDRFTPQEVELLTAVAERLALLF
;
A
#
# COMPACT_ATOMS: atom_id res chain seq x y z
N MET A 1 -9.75 -8.22 10.96
CA MET A 1 -9.67 -6.82 10.54
C MET A 1 -11.01 -6.46 9.94
N GLU A 2 -11.75 -5.54 10.55
CA GLU A 2 -13.06 -5.08 10.06
C GLU A 2 -12.90 -3.74 9.32
N GLU A 3 -13.93 -3.33 8.57
CA GLU A 3 -14.00 -2.02 7.90
C GLU A 3 -12.85 -1.78 6.91
N ILE A 4 -12.50 -2.77 6.08
CA ILE A 4 -11.61 -2.60 4.91
C ILE A 4 -12.42 -2.83 3.62
N ASN A 5 -12.14 -2.05 2.58
CA ASN A 5 -12.78 -2.18 1.26
C ASN A 5 -11.81 -2.71 0.19
N TRP A 6 -10.51 -2.62 0.44
CA TRP A 6 -9.48 -3.11 -0.47
C TRP A 6 -8.27 -3.64 0.29
N VAL A 7 -7.69 -4.74 -0.21
CA VAL A 7 -6.38 -5.24 0.20
C VAL A 7 -5.71 -5.89 -0.99
N GLY A 8 -4.43 -5.63 -1.20
CA GLY A 8 -3.72 -6.25 -2.29
C GLY A 8 -2.25 -5.89 -2.33
N PHE A 9 -1.63 -6.26 -3.44
CA PHE A 9 -0.22 -6.04 -3.68
C PHE A 9 -0.05 -5.22 -4.94
N TYR A 10 0.94 -4.33 -4.91
CA TYR A 10 1.55 -3.83 -6.13
C TYR A 10 3.00 -4.28 -6.18
N LEU A 11 3.43 -4.85 -7.30
CA LEU A 11 4.77 -5.40 -7.47
C LEU A 11 5.62 -4.48 -8.34
N VAL A 12 6.91 -4.37 -8.04
CA VAL A 12 7.83 -3.58 -8.87
C VAL A 12 8.02 -4.31 -10.19
N GLN A 13 7.54 -3.71 -11.27
CA GLN A 13 7.70 -4.24 -12.63
C GLN A 13 9.02 -3.78 -13.24
N ASP A 14 9.35 -2.51 -13.04
CA ASP A 14 10.55 -1.84 -13.52
C ASP A 14 10.92 -0.68 -12.56
N PRO A 15 12.07 0.01 -12.74
CA PRO A 15 12.49 1.08 -11.83
C PRO A 15 11.54 2.27 -11.69
N THR A 16 10.50 2.36 -12.51
CA THR A 16 9.55 3.47 -12.57
C THR A 16 8.09 3.07 -12.32
N THR A 17 7.78 1.77 -12.34
CA THR A 17 6.39 1.27 -12.35
C THR A 17 6.14 0.16 -11.33
N LEU A 18 5.12 0.38 -10.50
CA LEU A 18 4.39 -0.66 -9.79
C LEU A 18 3.25 -1.19 -10.66
N ILE A 19 3.05 -2.51 -10.68
CA ILE A 19 1.92 -3.18 -11.35
C ILE A 19 1.04 -3.90 -10.34
N LEU A 20 -0.28 -3.87 -10.55
CA LEU A 20 -1.25 -4.55 -9.70
C LEU A 20 -1.01 -6.06 -9.67
N GLY A 21 -0.81 -6.60 -8.46
CA GLY A 21 -0.72 -8.02 -8.16
C GLY A 21 -2.05 -8.59 -7.66
N PRO A 22 -2.02 -9.69 -6.88
CA PRO A 22 -3.21 -10.26 -6.26
C PRO A 22 -3.89 -9.25 -5.32
N PHE A 23 -5.22 -9.16 -5.38
CA PHE A 23 -6.00 -8.25 -4.53
C PHE A 23 -7.40 -8.80 -4.25
N GLN A 24 -8.05 -8.23 -3.23
CA GLN A 24 -9.43 -8.42 -2.85
C GLN A 24 -10.07 -7.04 -2.66
N GLY A 25 -11.14 -6.76 -3.42
CA GLY A 25 -11.81 -5.46 -3.44
C GLY A 25 -12.34 -5.13 -4.82
N LYS A 26 -12.73 -3.88 -5.06
CA LYS A 26 -13.04 -3.41 -6.41
C LYS A 26 -11.78 -3.35 -7.28
N VAL A 27 -11.97 -3.40 -8.59
CA VAL A 27 -10.86 -3.18 -9.54
C VAL A 27 -10.27 -1.78 -9.29
N ALA A 28 -8.97 -1.74 -9.03
CA ALA A 28 -8.20 -0.53 -8.73
C ALA A 28 -7.30 -0.15 -9.91
N CYS A 29 -6.42 0.83 -9.70
CA CYS A 29 -5.39 1.21 -10.66
C CYS A 29 -4.53 0.00 -11.05
N THR A 30 -4.27 -0.19 -12.34
CA THR A 30 -3.44 -1.33 -12.79
C THR A 30 -1.95 -1.05 -12.70
N THR A 31 -1.55 0.23 -12.74
CA THR A 31 -0.16 0.68 -12.59
C THR A 31 -0.06 1.93 -11.72
N ILE A 32 1.06 2.07 -11.00
CA ILE A 32 1.37 3.23 -10.15
C ILE A 32 2.81 3.68 -10.42
N PRO A 33 3.04 4.95 -10.78
CA PRO A 33 4.41 5.45 -11.00
C PRO A 33 5.22 5.62 -9.70
N PHE A 34 6.54 5.50 -9.79
CA PHE A 34 7.46 5.73 -8.68
C PHE A 34 7.26 7.10 -8.01
N GLY A 35 7.10 7.10 -6.69
CA GLY A 35 6.92 8.32 -5.90
C GLY A 35 5.57 9.02 -6.08
N LYS A 36 4.57 8.38 -6.70
CA LYS A 36 3.23 8.94 -6.93
C LYS A 36 2.16 8.20 -6.11
N GLY A 37 1.21 8.95 -5.57
CA GLY A 37 0.23 8.41 -4.62
C GLY A 37 0.88 7.86 -3.35
N VAL A 38 0.08 7.24 -2.49
CA VAL A 38 0.57 6.67 -1.23
C VAL A 38 1.46 5.46 -1.54
N CYS A 39 1.01 4.53 -2.38
CA CYS A 39 1.79 3.38 -2.84
C CYS A 39 3.17 3.74 -3.42
N GLY A 40 3.23 4.64 -4.39
CA GLY A 40 4.51 5.05 -4.99
C GLY A 40 5.39 5.82 -4.01
N THR A 41 4.80 6.56 -3.07
CA THR A 41 5.56 7.25 -2.01
C THR A 41 6.18 6.27 -1.02
N ALA A 42 5.43 5.26 -0.59
CA ALA A 42 5.94 4.20 0.29
C ALA A 42 7.10 3.44 -0.39
N TRP A 43 6.96 3.16 -1.69
CA TRP A 43 8.03 2.58 -2.50
C TRP A 43 9.28 3.48 -2.53
N ARG A 44 9.12 4.78 -2.82
CA ARG A 44 10.24 5.72 -2.88
C ARG A 44 10.96 5.88 -1.54
N GLU A 45 10.20 5.99 -0.45
CA GLU A 45 10.73 6.29 0.88
C GLU A 45 11.18 5.04 1.64
N LYS A 46 10.92 3.84 1.10
CA LYS A 46 11.25 2.54 1.71
C LYS A 46 10.77 2.45 3.16
N ARG A 47 9.60 3.02 3.45
CA ARG A 47 8.99 3.02 4.78
C ARG A 47 7.48 2.83 4.72
N VAL A 48 6.93 2.37 5.84
CA VAL A 48 5.48 2.28 6.06
C VAL A 48 4.86 3.67 6.02
N LEU A 49 3.74 3.79 5.32
CA LEU A 49 2.88 4.96 5.33
C LEU A 49 1.53 4.60 5.93
N VAL A 50 1.11 5.35 6.94
CA VAL A 50 -0.24 5.28 7.50
C VAL A 50 -0.89 6.62 7.20
N VAL A 51 -1.95 6.60 6.41
CA VAL A 51 -2.64 7.80 5.92
C VAL A 51 -4.02 7.84 6.55
N PRO A 52 -4.23 8.64 7.62
CA PRO A 52 -5.50 8.68 8.34
C PRO A 52 -6.63 9.35 7.54
N ASN A 53 -6.28 10.19 6.56
CA ASN A 53 -7.20 10.78 5.60
C ASN A 53 -6.53 10.87 4.23
N VAL A 54 -6.95 10.04 3.28
CA VAL A 54 -6.37 10.01 1.92
C VAL A 54 -6.66 11.29 1.12
N GLU A 55 -7.77 11.97 1.38
CA GLU A 55 -8.08 13.26 0.73
C GLU A 55 -7.12 14.37 1.17
N ALA A 56 -6.53 14.25 2.36
CA ALA A 56 -5.56 15.20 2.89
C ALA A 56 -4.12 14.88 2.46
N PHE A 57 -3.88 13.75 1.78
CA PHE A 57 -2.55 13.35 1.34
C PHE A 57 -2.16 14.07 0.04
N GLU A 58 -1.04 14.80 0.05
CA GLU A 58 -0.59 15.55 -1.11
C GLU A 58 -0.17 14.60 -2.25
N GLY A 59 -0.72 14.81 -3.45
CA GLY A 59 -0.44 13.96 -4.60
C GLY A 59 -1.15 12.61 -4.56
N HIS A 60 -2.25 12.49 -3.80
CA HIS A 60 -3.10 11.31 -3.76
C HIS A 60 -3.63 10.93 -5.16
N ILE A 61 -3.53 9.64 -5.48
CA ILE A 61 -4.15 9.02 -6.66
C ILE A 61 -5.29 8.16 -6.13
N VAL A 62 -6.53 8.63 -6.32
CA VAL A 62 -7.72 7.90 -5.88
C VAL A 62 -7.93 6.68 -6.79
N CYS A 63 -7.75 5.47 -6.26
CA CYS A 63 -8.05 4.23 -6.98
C CYS A 63 -9.45 3.66 -6.64
N ASP A 64 -9.92 3.79 -5.39
CA ASP A 64 -11.33 3.56 -4.98
C ASP A 64 -11.85 4.82 -4.25
N SER A 65 -12.92 5.41 -4.77
CA SER A 65 -13.51 6.62 -4.18
C SER A 65 -14.21 6.38 -2.84
N ALA A 66 -14.40 5.11 -2.45
CA ALA A 66 -14.92 4.78 -1.13
C ALA A 66 -13.87 4.88 -0.01
N SER A 67 -12.57 4.82 -0.35
CA SER A 67 -11.47 4.80 0.62
C SER A 67 -11.28 6.18 1.28
N GLN A 68 -11.17 6.19 2.60
CA GLN A 68 -10.93 7.38 3.43
C GLN A 68 -9.60 7.31 4.19
N SER A 69 -9.10 6.11 4.51
CA SER A 69 -7.74 5.92 5.03
C SER A 69 -7.06 4.73 4.36
N GLU A 70 -5.73 4.75 4.36
CA GLU A 70 -4.88 3.77 3.66
C GLU A 70 -3.65 3.45 4.52
N VAL A 71 -3.21 2.20 4.50
CA VAL A 71 -1.88 1.81 4.99
C VAL A 71 -1.12 1.09 3.88
N VAL A 72 0.09 1.55 3.62
CA VAL A 72 0.99 0.93 2.65
C VAL A 72 2.28 0.50 3.34
N ILE A 73 2.63 -0.77 3.14
CA ILE A 73 3.80 -1.41 3.72
C ILE A 73 4.71 -1.92 2.60
N PRO A 74 5.91 -1.35 2.45
CA PRO A 74 6.89 -1.85 1.49
C PRO A 74 7.32 -3.28 1.83
N ILE A 75 7.36 -4.14 0.81
CA ILE A 75 7.96 -5.47 0.88
C ILE A 75 9.41 -5.31 0.43
N ILE A 76 10.35 -5.51 1.36
CA ILE A 76 11.77 -5.23 1.15
C ILE A 76 12.56 -6.55 1.11
N LYS A 77 13.27 -6.79 0.01
CA LYS A 77 14.23 -7.89 -0.13
C LYS A 77 15.64 -7.32 -0.26
N GLY A 78 16.46 -7.55 0.77
CA GLY A 78 17.78 -6.92 0.86
C GLY A 78 17.66 -5.41 1.03
N SER A 79 18.20 -4.62 0.09
CA SER A 79 18.07 -3.16 0.09
C SER A 79 16.93 -2.65 -0.77
N GLU A 80 16.27 -3.51 -1.55
CA GLU A 80 15.31 -3.10 -2.57
C GLU A 80 13.87 -3.40 -2.17
N VAL A 81 12.98 -2.48 -2.53
CA VAL A 81 11.54 -2.72 -2.46
C VAL A 81 11.17 -3.53 -3.70
N VAL A 82 10.55 -4.69 -3.49
CA VAL A 82 10.09 -5.60 -4.55
C VAL A 82 8.58 -5.50 -4.80
N GLY A 83 7.87 -4.84 -3.89
CA GLY A 83 6.46 -4.51 -3.99
C GLY A 83 5.98 -3.78 -2.74
N VAL A 84 4.69 -3.53 -2.67
CA VAL A 84 4.01 -2.97 -1.51
C VAL A 84 2.76 -3.81 -1.20
N LEU A 85 2.48 -4.00 0.09
CA LEU A 85 1.17 -4.41 0.59
C LEU A 85 0.37 -3.14 0.84
N ASP A 86 -0.81 -3.07 0.24
CA ASP A 86 -1.69 -1.91 0.28
C ASP A 86 -3.08 -2.32 0.78
N ILE A 87 -3.63 -1.54 1.71
CA ILE A 87 -4.90 -1.81 2.38
C ILE A 87 -5.65 -0.49 2.57
N ASP A 88 -6.88 -0.46 2.07
CA ASP A 88 -7.78 0.68 2.17
C ASP A 88 -8.94 0.42 3.14
N SER A 89 -9.44 1.51 3.71
CA SER A 89 -10.64 1.53 4.53
C SER A 89 -11.58 2.67 4.13
N PRO A 90 -12.91 2.45 4.16
CA PRO A 90 -13.88 3.54 4.01
C PRO A 90 -14.03 4.40 5.27
N LYS A 91 -13.23 4.14 6.31
CA LYS A 91 -13.22 4.87 7.58
C LYS A 91 -11.94 5.68 7.71
N LEU A 92 -12.04 6.91 8.23
CA LEU A 92 -10.88 7.73 8.58
C LEU A 92 -10.10 7.10 9.73
N ASP A 93 -8.78 7.30 9.72
CA ASP A 93 -7.85 6.92 10.79
C ASP A 93 -8.05 5.46 11.24
N ARG A 94 -8.22 4.55 10.26
CA ARG A 94 -8.62 3.18 10.56
C ARG A 94 -7.49 2.38 11.21
N PHE A 95 -6.26 2.54 10.74
CA PHE A 95 -5.19 1.59 11.03
C PHE A 95 -4.48 1.90 12.33
N THR A 96 -4.61 1.00 13.31
CA THR A 96 -3.95 1.14 14.61
C THR A 96 -2.46 0.77 14.55
N PRO A 97 -1.62 1.30 15.46
CA PRO A 97 -0.21 0.91 15.52
C PRO A 97 0.03 -0.60 15.63
N GLN A 98 -0.82 -1.31 16.37
CA GLN A 98 -0.72 -2.77 16.55
C GLN A 98 -1.04 -3.52 15.25
N GLU A 99 -2.03 -3.06 14.49
CA GLU A 99 -2.32 -3.63 13.17
C GLU A 99 -1.17 -3.36 12.19
N VAL A 100 -0.60 -2.15 12.21
CA VAL A 100 0.55 -1.78 11.37
C VAL A 100 1.76 -2.66 11.68
N GLU A 101 2.05 -2.93 12.95
CA GLU A 101 3.14 -3.82 13.38
C GLU A 101 2.92 -5.25 12.88
N LEU A 102 1.71 -5.79 13.05
CA LEU A 102 1.35 -7.14 12.57
C LEU A 102 1.50 -7.24 11.05
N LEU A 103 0.97 -6.27 10.31
CA LEU A 103 1.04 -6.24 8.85
C LEU A 103 2.48 -6.07 8.35
N THR A 104 3.31 -5.32 9.08
CA THR A 104 4.75 -5.19 8.79
C THR A 104 5.44 -6.55 8.91
N ALA A 105 5.17 -7.29 9.98
CA ALA A 105 5.68 -8.65 10.15
C ALA A 105 5.22 -9.61 9.03
N VAL A 106 4.00 -9.43 8.51
CA VAL A 106 3.51 -10.18 7.34
C VAL A 106 4.32 -9.81 6.09
N ALA A 107 4.54 -8.53 5.81
CA ALA A 107 5.32 -8.08 4.67
C ALA A 107 6.77 -8.60 4.70
N GLU A 108 7.39 -8.64 5.88
CA GLU A 108 8.72 -9.25 6.08
C GLU A 108 8.76 -10.74 5.72
N ARG A 109 7.69 -11.49 6.02
CA ARG A 109 7.59 -12.91 5.62
C ARG A 109 7.34 -13.06 4.13
N LEU A 110 6.53 -12.19 3.53
CA LEU A 110 6.27 -12.19 2.09
C LEU A 110 7.54 -11.90 1.29
N ALA A 111 8.47 -11.10 1.82
CA ALA A 111 9.75 -10.82 1.18
C ALA A 111 10.58 -12.08 0.88
N LEU A 112 10.36 -13.19 1.60
CA LEU A 112 11.02 -14.47 1.37
C LEU A 112 10.54 -15.20 0.10
N LEU A 113 9.45 -14.74 -0.52
CA LEU A 113 8.86 -15.32 -1.73
C LEU A 113 9.39 -14.67 -3.02
N PHE A 114 10.10 -13.55 -2.90
CA PHE A 114 10.76 -12.85 -4.00
C PHE A 114 12.20 -13.31 -4.11
#